data_AF-A0A101GA23-F1
#
_entry.id   AF-A0A101GA23-F1
#
_cell.length_a   1.000
_cell.length_b   1.000
_cell.length_c   1.000
_cell.angle_alpha   90.00
_cell.angle_beta   90.00
_cell.angle_gamma   90.00
#
_symmetry.space_group_name_H-M   'P 1'
#
loop_
_entity.id
_entity.type
_entity.pdbx_description
1 polymer ?
#
loop_
_entity_poly.entity_id
_entity_poly.type
_entity_poly.pdbx_seq_one_letter_code
_entity_poly.pdbx_strand_id
1 'polypeptide(L)'
;MLPVVVLLISLWFIWVLWILRSLCVSRTDNQEQACLIVILGDQEHSAEGFLRKLAFLRNKFWPLFEVIILDSCQNSRTTRIISLLAAQNGFKVTGAGERDIIESSKVLGKSLCYDARPLKDGELIKAPLFSLISSNQLIIEVKGDGR
;
A
#
# COMPACT_ATOMS: atom_id res chain seq x y z
N MET A 1 -21.62 46.36 -21.69
CA MET A 1 -20.56 46.05 -20.70
C MET A 1 -20.92 44.85 -19.82
N LEU A 2 -22.08 44.84 -19.15
CA LEU A 2 -22.57 43.72 -18.34
C LEU A 2 -22.51 42.31 -18.99
N PRO A 3 -22.95 42.09 -20.25
CA PRO A 3 -22.94 40.74 -20.83
C PRO A 3 -21.52 40.21 -21.09
N VAL A 4 -20.56 41.10 -21.35
CA VAL A 4 -19.16 40.75 -21.58
C VAL A 4 -18.50 40.31 -20.27
N VAL A 5 -18.80 41.01 -19.18
CA VAL A 5 -18.29 40.66 -17.84
C VAL A 5 -18.86 39.31 -17.37
N VAL A 6 -20.14 39.04 -17.62
CA VAL A 6 -20.76 37.74 -17.29
C VAL A 6 -20.13 36.59 -18.07
N LEU A 7 -19.83 36.79 -19.36
CA LEU A 7 -19.14 35.79 -20.19
C LEU A 7 -17.71 35.50 -19.71
N LEU A 8 -16.98 36.53 -19.29
CA LEU A 8 -15.62 36.37 -18.74
C LEU A 8 -15.65 35.59 -17.42
N ILE A 9 -16.61 35.87 -16.55
CA ILE A 9 -16.77 35.16 -15.27
C ILE A 9 -17.14 33.70 -15.49
N SER A 10 -18.07 33.41 -16.41
CA SER A 10 -18.49 32.04 -16.69
C SER A 10 -17.36 31.21 -17.31
N LEU A 11 -16.58 31.78 -18.24
CA LEU A 11 -15.40 31.14 -18.82
C LEU A 11 -14.34 30.84 -17.74
N TRP A 12 -14.08 31.79 -16.84
CA TRP A 12 -13.16 31.57 -15.72
C TRP A 12 -13.65 30.44 -14.80
N PHE A 13 -14.95 30.41 -14.48
CA PHE A 13 -15.53 29.39 -13.61
C PHE A 13 -15.45 27.99 -14.24
N ILE A 14 -15.70 27.87 -15.55
CA ILE A 14 -15.56 26.62 -16.30
C ILE A 14 -14.10 26.16 -16.31
N TRP A 15 -13.15 27.08 -16.49
CA TRP A 15 -11.71 26.76 -16.46
C TRP A 15 -11.26 26.26 -15.08
N VAL A 16 -11.71 26.91 -14.01
CA VAL A 16 -11.45 26.47 -12.62
C VAL A 16 -12.05 25.09 -12.36
N LEU A 17 -13.30 24.85 -12.79
CA LEU A 17 -13.94 23.53 -12.67
C LEU A 17 -13.20 22.45 -13.47
N TRP A 18 -12.68 22.78 -14.65
CA TRP A 18 -11.89 21.85 -15.46
C TRP A 18 -10.56 21.52 -14.77
N ILE A 19 -9.86 22.51 -14.20
CA ILE A 19 -8.63 22.27 -13.43
C ILE A 19 -8.92 21.40 -12.21
N LEU A 20 -9.98 21.70 -11.45
CA LEU A 20 -10.40 20.89 -10.30
C LEU A 20 -10.74 19.45 -10.73
N ARG A 21 -11.46 19.29 -11.83
CA ARG A 21 -11.79 17.96 -12.37
C ARG A 21 -10.54 17.23 -12.85
N SER A 22 -9.62 17.90 -13.52
CA SER A 22 -8.35 17.33 -14.00
C SER A 22 -7.48 16.88 -12.83
N LEU A 23 -7.40 17.68 -11.77
CA LEU A 23 -6.70 17.34 -10.53
C LEU A 23 -7.39 16.18 -9.79
N CYS A 24 -8.71 16.15 -9.74
CA CYS A 24 -9.45 15.04 -9.14
C CYS A 24 -9.29 13.74 -9.96
N VAL A 25 -9.45 13.80 -11.28
CA VAL A 25 -9.34 12.64 -12.18
C VAL A 25 -7.91 12.11 -12.20
N SER A 26 -6.90 12.98 -12.22
CA SER A 26 -5.49 12.57 -12.13
C SER A 26 -5.17 11.90 -10.78
N ARG A 27 -5.89 12.26 -9.71
CA ARG A 27 -5.78 11.63 -8.40
C ARG A 27 -6.45 10.26 -8.35
N THR A 28 -7.51 10.04 -9.14
CA THR A 28 -8.22 8.75 -9.16
C THR A 28 -7.61 7.71 -10.09
N ASP A 29 -7.00 8.12 -11.20
CA ASP A 29 -6.73 7.19 -12.30
C ASP A 29 -5.26 6.86 -12.53
N ASN A 30 -4.31 7.62 -11.97
CA ASN A 30 -2.91 7.46 -12.37
C ASN A 30 -1.88 7.87 -11.34
N GLN A 31 -2.18 7.67 -10.06
CA GLN A 31 -1.11 7.67 -9.09
C GLN A 31 -0.51 6.27 -9.13
N GLU A 32 0.62 6.12 -9.84
CA GLU A 32 1.57 5.01 -9.69
C GLU A 32 2.04 4.99 -8.22
N GLN A 33 1.12 4.65 -7.31
CA GLN A 33 1.37 4.56 -5.89
C GLN A 33 2.30 3.39 -5.73
N ALA A 34 3.51 3.70 -5.28
CA ALA A 34 4.41 2.66 -4.90
C ALA A 34 3.71 1.81 -3.82
N CYS A 35 3.71 0.50 -4.05
CA CYS A 35 2.84 -0.44 -3.35
C CYS A 35 3.71 -1.42 -2.57
N LEU A 36 3.44 -1.55 -1.27
CA LEU A 36 4.13 -2.52 -0.42
C LEU A 36 3.29 -3.78 -0.30
N ILE A 37 3.76 -4.87 -0.87
CA ILE A 37 3.19 -6.21 -0.71
C ILE A 37 3.92 -6.91 0.43
N VAL A 38 3.19 -7.28 1.48
CA VAL A 38 3.73 -8.06 2.60
C VAL A 38 3.09 -9.43 2.62
N ILE A 39 3.89 -10.49 2.55
CA ILE A 39 3.40 -11.87 2.64
C ILE A 39 3.53 -12.33 4.09
N LEU A 40 2.39 -12.62 4.72
CA LEU A 40 2.31 -13.17 6.08
C LEU A 40 1.93 -14.65 6.04
N GLY A 41 2.47 -15.39 7.00
CA GLY A 41 2.15 -16.81 7.24
C GLY A 41 1.53 -17.01 8.61
N ASP A 42 1.72 -18.19 9.18
CA ASP A 42 1.12 -18.58 10.46
C ASP A 42 1.89 -17.96 11.65
N GLN A 43 1.58 -16.71 11.97
CA GLN A 43 2.33 -15.87 12.92
C GLN A 43 1.40 -15.14 13.90
N GLU A 44 0.41 -15.84 14.46
CA GLU A 44 -0.66 -15.27 15.29
C GLU A 44 -0.17 -14.27 16.35
N HIS A 45 0.85 -14.66 17.13
CA HIS A 45 1.34 -13.86 18.26
C HIS A 45 2.07 -12.57 17.86
N SER A 46 2.65 -12.53 16.67
CA SER A 46 3.51 -11.41 16.24
C SER A 46 2.88 -10.58 15.12
N ALA A 47 1.89 -11.12 14.41
CA ALA A 47 1.18 -10.45 13.32
C ALA A 47 0.53 -9.14 13.78
N GLU A 48 -0.10 -9.12 14.96
CA GLU A 48 -0.72 -7.91 15.48
C GLU A 48 0.32 -6.79 15.71
N GLY A 49 1.40 -7.09 16.42
CA GLY A 49 2.46 -6.12 16.72
C GLY A 49 3.14 -5.62 15.44
N PHE A 50 3.36 -6.53 14.48
CA PHE A 50 3.90 -6.19 13.17
C PHE A 50 2.99 -5.22 12.41
N LEU A 51 1.70 -5.52 12.29
CA LEU A 51 0.74 -4.69 11.55
C LEU A 51 0.52 -3.33 12.20
N ARG A 52 0.46 -3.25 13.54
CA ARG A 52 0.36 -1.97 14.25
C ARG A 52 1.59 -1.10 14.01
N LYS A 53 2.79 -1.69 14.08
CA LYS A 53 4.05 -0.99 13.82
C LYS A 53 4.16 -0.56 12.36
N LEU A 54 3.73 -1.42 11.43
CA LEU A 54 3.67 -1.12 10.01
C LEU A 54 2.74 0.07 9.72
N ALA A 55 1.53 0.07 10.30
CA ALA A 55 0.58 1.17 10.17
C ALA A 55 1.16 2.48 10.70
N PHE A 56 1.78 2.43 11.88
CA PHE A 56 2.43 3.60 12.47
C PHE A 56 3.53 4.17 11.57
N LEU A 57 4.42 3.31 11.05
CA LEU A 57 5.53 3.74 10.19
C LEU A 57 5.04 4.22 8.82
N ARG A 58 4.07 3.54 8.21
CA ARG A 58 3.41 4.02 6.99
C ARG A 58 2.83 5.41 7.19
N ASN A 59 2.03 5.61 8.24
CA ASN A 59 1.40 6.91 8.50
C ASN A 59 2.42 8.02 8.75
N LYS A 60 3.57 7.68 9.34
CA LYS A 60 4.63 8.63 9.67
C LYS A 60 5.50 8.99 8.45
N PHE A 61 5.90 8.00 7.66
CA PHE A 61 6.90 8.19 6.60
C PHE A 61 6.29 8.16 5.20
N TRP A 62 5.33 7.27 4.93
CA TRP A 62 4.72 7.09 3.61
C TRP A 62 3.18 7.06 3.66
N PRO A 63 2.51 8.17 4.02
CA PRO A 63 1.06 8.20 4.23
C PRO A 63 0.23 7.93 2.97
N LEU A 64 0.84 8.01 1.79
CA LEU A 64 0.21 7.78 0.48
C LEU A 64 0.61 6.42 -0.14
N PHE A 65 1.33 5.57 0.59
CA PHE A 65 1.75 4.26 0.11
C PHE A 65 0.64 3.23 0.32
N GLU A 66 0.27 2.51 -0.73
CA GLU A 66 -0.65 1.39 -0.61
C GLU A 66 0.09 0.20 0.05
N VAL A 67 -0.55 -0.46 1.01
CA VAL A 67 -0.03 -1.66 1.64
C VAL A 67 -1.02 -2.80 1.39
N ILE A 68 -0.53 -3.84 0.72
CA ILE A 68 -1.27 -5.07 0.43
C ILE A 68 -0.69 -6.17 1.30
N ILE A 69 -1.55 -6.83 2.08
CA ILE A 69 -1.18 -7.98 2.90
C ILE A 69 -1.64 -9.24 2.19
N LEU A 70 -0.69 -10.08 1.80
CA LEU A 70 -0.98 -11.42 1.30
C LEU A 70 -1.02 -12.39 2.48
N ASP A 71 -2.21 -12.91 2.79
CA ASP A 71 -2.34 -13.97 3.78
C ASP A 71 -2.08 -15.33 3.11
N SER A 72 -0.94 -15.94 3.45
CA SER A 72 -0.55 -17.26 2.96
C SER A 72 -1.30 -18.40 3.66
N CYS A 73 -2.00 -18.13 4.75
CA CYS A 73 -2.68 -19.13 5.57
C CYS A 73 -4.18 -19.07 5.31
N GLN A 74 -4.73 -20.14 4.74
CA GLN A 74 -6.18 -20.25 4.64
C GLN A 74 -6.75 -20.71 6.00
N ASN A 75 -7.66 -19.93 6.55
CA ASN A 75 -8.51 -20.31 7.68
C ASN A 75 -7.80 -20.40 9.06
N SER A 76 -6.83 -19.51 9.32
CA SER A 76 -6.11 -19.42 10.61
C SER A 76 -6.66 -18.31 11.52
N ARG A 77 -6.28 -18.24 12.81
CA ARG A 77 -6.61 -17.04 13.61
C ARG A 77 -5.79 -15.84 13.14
N THR A 78 -4.61 -16.06 12.55
CA THR A 78 -3.81 -15.03 11.88
C THR A 78 -4.65 -14.29 10.83
N THR A 79 -5.43 -15.01 10.02
CA THR A 79 -6.34 -14.43 9.02
C THR A 79 -7.35 -13.45 9.62
N ARG A 80 -7.90 -13.78 10.80
CA ARG A 80 -8.84 -12.89 11.51
C ARG A 80 -8.17 -11.64 12.05
N ILE A 81 -6.96 -11.79 12.58
CA ILE A 81 -6.15 -10.65 13.08
C ILE A 81 -5.79 -9.73 11.91
N ILE A 82 -5.34 -10.30 10.79
CA ILE A 82 -4.99 -9.57 9.57
C ILE A 82 -6.20 -8.80 9.05
N SER A 83 -7.34 -9.46 8.86
CA SER A 83 -8.52 -8.80 8.29
C SER A 83 -9.06 -7.67 9.17
N LEU A 84 -9.07 -7.87 10.49
CA LEU A 84 -9.52 -6.85 11.44
C LEU A 84 -8.58 -5.63 11.45
N LEU A 85 -7.27 -5.86 11.55
CA LEU A 85 -6.29 -4.77 11.57
C LEU A 85 -6.17 -4.09 10.21
N ALA A 86 -6.33 -4.82 9.12
CA ALA A 86 -6.35 -4.26 7.79
C ALA A 86 -7.54 -3.33 7.59
N ALA A 87 -8.74 -3.74 7.99
CA ALA A 87 -9.93 -2.90 7.91
C ALA A 87 -9.78 -1.62 8.75
N GLN A 88 -9.18 -1.72 9.94
CA GLN A 88 -8.94 -0.55 10.81
C GLN A 88 -7.90 0.42 10.24
N ASN A 89 -6.87 -0.08 9.56
CA ASN A 89 -5.74 0.73 9.09
C ASN A 89 -5.80 1.06 7.59
N GLY A 90 -6.82 0.57 6.87
CA GLY A 90 -6.97 0.75 5.42
C GLY A 90 -5.95 -0.05 4.61
N PHE A 91 -5.58 -1.24 5.05
CA PHE A 91 -4.76 -2.16 4.26
C PHE A 91 -5.66 -3.01 3.36
N LYS A 92 -5.17 -3.35 2.18
CA LYS A 92 -5.83 -4.30 1.28
C LYS A 92 -5.36 -5.70 1.64
N VAL A 93 -6.28 -6.64 1.85
CA VAL A 93 -5.95 -8.05 2.17
C VAL A 93 -6.29 -8.92 0.98
N THR A 94 -5.35 -9.77 0.59
CA THR A 94 -5.45 -10.68 -0.54
C THR A 94 -5.11 -12.08 -0.06
N GLY A 95 -5.90 -13.09 -0.44
CA GLY A 95 -5.63 -14.48 -0.08
C GLY A 95 -4.54 -15.10 -0.95
N ALA A 96 -3.87 -16.14 -0.43
CA ALA A 96 -2.79 -16.87 -1.12
C ALA A 96 -3.13 -17.43 -2.53
N GLY A 97 -4.41 -17.47 -2.90
CA GLY A 97 -4.90 -17.89 -4.21
C GLY A 97 -4.86 -16.79 -5.28
N GLU A 98 -4.70 -15.52 -4.89
CA GLU A 98 -4.66 -14.36 -5.80
C GLU A 98 -3.22 -13.89 -6.06
N ARG A 99 -2.30 -14.84 -6.29
CA ARG A 99 -0.89 -14.54 -6.65
C ARG A 99 -0.78 -13.71 -7.94
N ASP A 100 -1.79 -13.78 -8.79
CA ASP A 100 -1.89 -13.03 -10.04
C ASP A 100 -1.86 -11.51 -9.80
N ILE A 101 -2.27 -11.03 -8.63
CA ILE A 101 -2.23 -9.60 -8.27
C ILE A 101 -0.78 -9.15 -8.00
N ILE A 102 0.06 -10.02 -7.43
CA ILE A 102 1.48 -9.74 -7.17
C ILE A 102 2.27 -9.72 -8.49
N GLU A 103 1.96 -10.65 -9.39
CA GLU A 103 2.56 -10.67 -10.72
C GLU A 103 2.13 -9.45 -11.54
N SER A 104 0.85 -9.07 -11.47
CA SER A 104 0.34 -7.87 -12.14
C SER A 104 0.92 -6.56 -11.58
N SER A 105 1.20 -6.47 -10.28
CA SER A 105 1.80 -5.28 -9.68
C SER A 105 3.31 -5.16 -9.96
N LYS A 106 4.03 -6.30 -10.09
CA LYS A 106 5.44 -6.32 -10.52
C LYS A 106 5.60 -5.72 -11.92
N VAL A 107 4.62 -5.90 -12.79
CA VAL A 107 4.62 -5.35 -14.15
C VAL A 107 4.54 -3.81 -14.15
N LEU A 108 4.02 -3.18 -13.09
CA LEU A 108 3.91 -1.72 -12.97
C LEU A 108 5.15 -1.02 -12.37
N GLY A 109 6.24 -1.74 -12.09
CA GLY A 109 7.57 -1.16 -11.84
C GLY A 109 7.80 -0.41 -10.51
N LYS A 110 6.79 -0.27 -9.63
CA LYS A 110 6.93 0.41 -8.32
C LYS A 110 6.37 -0.38 -7.13
N SER A 111 6.35 -1.71 -7.18
CA SER A 111 5.93 -2.53 -6.03
C SER A 111 7.12 -3.11 -5.26
N LEU A 112 7.12 -2.97 -3.94
CA LEU A 112 8.06 -3.61 -3.03
C LEU A 112 7.40 -4.85 -2.45
N CYS A 113 7.96 -6.03 -2.70
CA CYS A 113 7.47 -7.28 -2.14
C CYS A 113 8.36 -7.72 -0.99
N TYR A 114 7.76 -7.93 0.19
CA TYR A 114 8.43 -8.39 1.39
C TYR A 114 7.83 -9.71 1.85
N ASP A 115 8.62 -10.78 1.76
CA ASP A 115 8.24 -12.08 2.28
C ASP A 115 8.59 -12.18 3.77
N ALA A 116 7.56 -12.11 4.62
CA ALA A 116 7.72 -12.18 6.07
C ALA A 116 7.50 -13.60 6.62
N ARG A 117 7.12 -14.58 5.78
CA ARG A 117 6.86 -15.98 6.19
C ARG A 117 8.04 -16.64 6.91
N PRO A 118 9.32 -16.40 6.54
CA PRO A 118 10.45 -17.01 7.22
C PRO A 118 10.64 -16.52 8.66
N LEU A 119 10.14 -15.34 9.00
CA LEU A 119 10.32 -14.74 10.32
C LEU A 119 9.35 -15.37 11.32
N LYS A 120 9.85 -15.87 12.45
CA LYS A 120 8.99 -16.44 13.49
C LYS A 120 9.07 -15.61 14.76
N ASP A 121 7.97 -15.58 15.50
CA ASP A 121 7.88 -14.93 16.80
C ASP A 121 8.37 -13.46 16.78
N GLY A 122 9.05 -13.02 17.84
CA GLY A 122 9.51 -11.63 18.03
C GLY A 122 10.46 -11.09 16.94
N GLU A 123 10.91 -11.94 16.01
CA GLU A 123 11.71 -11.52 14.84
C GLU A 123 10.87 -10.72 13.84
N LEU A 124 9.58 -11.01 13.72
CA LEU A 124 8.67 -10.29 12.83
C LEU A 124 8.59 -8.80 13.21
N ILE A 125 8.61 -8.51 14.52
CA ILE A 125 8.57 -7.13 15.05
C ILE A 125 9.90 -6.38 14.80
N LYS A 126 10.97 -7.13 14.54
CA LYS A 126 12.31 -6.64 14.18
C LYS A 126 12.58 -6.76 12.67
N ALA A 127 11.55 -7.01 11.86
CA ALA A 127 11.68 -7.18 10.42
C ALA A 127 12.50 -6.05 9.78
N PRO A 128 13.50 -6.38 8.94
CA PRO A 128 14.29 -5.40 8.18
C PRO A 128 13.43 -4.39 7.43
N LEU A 129 12.22 -4.78 7.03
CA LEU A 129 11.22 -3.91 6.41
C LEU A 129 11.06 -2.57 7.13
N PHE A 130 11.06 -2.56 8.47
CA PHE A 130 10.88 -1.32 9.23
C PHE A 130 12.03 -0.35 9.06
N SER A 131 13.27 -0.86 8.93
CA SER A 131 14.43 -0.03 8.65
C SER A 131 14.39 0.57 7.25
N LEU A 132 13.80 -0.14 6.28
CA LEU A 132 13.65 0.34 4.91
C LEU A 132 12.63 1.47 4.81
N ILE A 133 11.49 1.31 5.50
CA ILE A 133 10.45 2.34 5.59
C ILE A 133 11.01 3.61 6.24
N SER A 134 11.81 3.47 7.30
CA SER A 134 12.40 4.63 7.98
C SER A 134 13.54 5.29 7.21
N SER A 135 14.28 4.53 6.39
CA SER A 135 15.47 5.03 5.67
C SER A 135 15.15 5.63 4.31
N ASN A 136 13.90 5.57 3.84
CA ASN A 136 13.47 6.06 2.53
C ASN A 136 14.26 5.42 1.35
N GLN A 137 14.92 4.28 1.58
CA GLN A 137 15.72 3.59 0.57
C GLN A 137 14.79 2.69 -0.26
N LEU A 138 14.38 3.22 -1.40
CA LEU A 138 13.52 2.60 -2.41
C LEU A 138 14.31 1.63 -3.31
N ILE A 139 15.24 0.83 -2.75
CA ILE A 139 15.98 -0.18 -3.52
C ILE A 139 16.27 -1.39 -2.63
N ILE A 140 15.52 -2.47 -2.81
CA ILE A 140 16.02 -3.83 -2.61
C ILE A 140 15.49 -4.70 -3.75
N GLU A 141 16.38 -5.03 -4.68
CA GLU A 141 16.27 -6.27 -5.45
C GLU A 141 16.32 -7.43 -4.45
N VAL A 142 15.21 -8.15 -4.29
CA VAL A 142 15.25 -9.47 -3.69
C VAL A 142 15.92 -10.38 -4.71
N LYS A 143 17.25 -10.54 -4.57
CA LYS A 143 18.03 -11.56 -5.24
C LYS A 143 17.43 -12.91 -4.89
N GLY A 144 16.67 -13.48 -5.82
CA GLY A 144 16.30 -14.88 -5.78
C GLY A 144 17.58 -15.69 -5.92
N ASP A 145 18.11 -16.21 -4.80
CA ASP A 145 19.05 -17.31 -4.86
C ASP A 145 18.26 -18.54 -5.32
N GLY A 146 18.29 -18.75 -6.64
CA GLY A 146 18.05 -20.05 -7.22
C GLY A 146 19.22 -20.95 -6.89
N ARG A 147 19.08 -21.78 -5.85
CA ARG A 147 19.39 -23.21 -5.80
C ARG A 147 19.51 -23.70 -4.36
#